data_AF-A0AAE1U304-F1
#
_entry.id   AF-A0AAE1U304-F1
#
_cell.length_a   1.000
_cell.length_b   1.000
_cell.length_c   1.000
_cell.angle_alpha   90.00
_cell.angle_beta   90.00
_cell.angle_gamma   90.00
#
_symmetry.space_group_name_H-M   'P 1'
#
loop_
_entity.id
_entity.type
_entity.pdbx_description
1 polymer ?
#
loop_
_entity_poly.entity_id
_entity_poly.type
_entity_poly.pdbx_seq_one_letter_code
_entity_poly.pdbx_strand_id
1 'polypeptide(L)' 'MLVLFVLPLLNLENSYGGEIVPEFRTAEASHIITTDKSAAVPAEFKGERVTVNWLWDSIKLQQRQPTSPYIS' A
#
# COMPACT_ATOMS: atom_id res chain seq x y z
N MET A 1 16.27 -3.80 -13.81
CA MET A 1 15.44 -2.68 -13.30
C MET A 1 14.01 -2.98 -13.71
N LEU A 2 13.18 -3.48 -12.78
CA LEU A 2 11.84 -3.96 -13.08
C LEU A 2 10.87 -3.06 -12.31
N VAL A 3 10.36 -2.04 -12.99
CA VAL A 3 9.37 -1.12 -12.43
C VAL A 3 8.00 -1.74 -12.72
N LEU A 4 7.46 -2.48 -11.74
CA LEU A 4 6.13 -3.07 -11.81
C LEU A 4 5.09 -1.97 -11.50
N PHE A 5 4.76 -1.17 -12.51
CA PHE A 5 3.55 -0.35 -12.47
C PHE A 5 2.34 -1.27 -12.66
N VAL A 6 1.69 -1.63 -11.56
CA VAL A 6 0.38 -2.27 -11.60
C VAL A 6 -0.64 -1.18 -11.96
N LEU A 7 -0.92 -1.08 -13.26
CA LEU A 7 -1.82 -0.12 -13.92
C LEU A 7 -3.19 0.18 -13.25
N PRO A 8 -3.83 -0.67 -12.41
CA PRO A 8 -5.06 -0.26 -11.72
C PRO A 8 -4.88 0.70 -10.52
N LEU A 9 -3.66 0.95 -10.02
CA LEU A 9 -3.45 1.79 -8.84
C LEU A 9 -3.61 3.30 -9.11
N LEU A 10 -3.30 3.78 -10.32
CA LEU A 10 -3.34 5.22 -10.63
C LEU A 10 -4.76 5.84 -10.59
N ASN A 11 -5.83 5.05 -10.70
CA ASN A 11 -7.22 5.53 -10.58
C ASN A 11 -7.81 5.43 -9.17
N LEU A 12 -7.03 4.90 -8.21
CA LEU A 12 -7.50 4.58 -6.87
C LEU A 12 -7.54 5.81 -5.95
N GLU A 13 -6.66 6.79 -6.20
CA GLU A 13 -6.55 8.03 -5.42
C GLU A 13 -7.86 8.81 -5.37
N ASN A 14 -8.47 9.04 -6.53
CA ASN A 14 -9.71 9.83 -6.64
C ASN A 14 -10.97 9.08 -6.19
N SER A 15 -10.93 7.75 -6.14
CA SER A 15 -12.14 6.94 -5.95
C SER A 15 -12.36 6.51 -4.49
N TYR A 16 -11.29 6.43 -3.69
CA TYR A 16 -11.36 5.88 -2.32
C TYR A 16 -10.69 6.76 -1.26
N GLY A 17 -10.28 7.98 -1.62
CA GLY A 17 -9.78 8.99 -0.67
C GLY A 17 -8.39 8.70 -0.09
N GLY A 18 -7.61 7.84 -0.75
CA GLY A 18 -6.21 7.60 -0.42
C GLY A 18 -5.26 8.38 -1.32
N GLU A 19 -4.03 8.61 -0.88
CA GLU A 19 -2.96 9.23 -1.69
C GLU A 19 -1.87 8.19 -1.96
N ILE A 20 -1.43 8.05 -3.20
CA ILE A 20 -0.29 7.22 -3.59
C ILE A 20 0.94 8.10 -3.58
N VAL A 21 1.73 7.91 -2.52
CA VAL A 21 2.98 8.65 -2.34
C VAL A 21 4.06 8.01 -3.24
N PRO A 22 4.83 8.82 -3.99
CA PRO A 22 5.97 8.30 -4.76
C PRO A 22 7.02 7.65 -3.84
N GLU A 23 7.77 6.68 -4.38
CA GLU A 23 8.76 5.89 -3.62
C GLU A 23 9.79 6.74 -2.85
N PHE A 24 10.23 7.87 -3.43
CA PHE A 24 11.18 8.78 -2.76
C PHE A 24 10.59 9.58 -1.59
N ARG A 25 9.27 9.54 -1.39
CA ARG A 25 8.55 10.14 -0.25
C ARG A 25 7.96 9.09 0.69
N THR A 26 8.47 7.85 0.65
CA THR A 26 7.94 6.75 1.48
C THR A 26 7.85 7.08 2.97
N ALA A 27 8.71 7.94 3.51
CA ALA A 27 8.65 8.43 4.89
C ALA A 27 7.31 9.12 5.27
N GLU A 28 6.58 9.65 4.29
CA GLU A 28 5.30 10.34 4.46
C GLU A 28 4.11 9.40 4.32
N ALA A 29 4.34 8.18 3.84
CA ALA A 29 3.29 7.20 3.68
C ALA A 29 2.83 6.66 5.05
N SER A 30 1.52 6.44 5.20
CA SER A 30 0.97 5.75 6.37
C SER A 30 1.03 4.23 6.24
N HIS A 31 0.98 3.72 5.00
CA HIS A 31 1.00 2.30 4.71
C HIS A 31 1.92 2.01 3.51
N ILE A 32 2.67 0.93 3.59
CA ILE A 32 3.33 0.32 2.43
C ILE A 32 2.57 -0.94 2.07
N ILE A 33 2.11 -1.02 0.82
CA ILE A 33 1.38 -2.16 0.29
C ILE A 33 2.35 -2.97 -0.56
N THR A 34 2.59 -4.23 -0.19
CA THR A 34 3.52 -5.11 -0.92
C THR A 34 2.92 -6.49 -1.22
N THR A 35 3.38 -7.11 -2.29
CA THR A 35 3.14 -8.54 -2.58
C THR A 35 4.25 -9.44 -2.05
N ASP A 36 5.43 -8.86 -1.77
CA ASP A 36 6.61 -9.58 -1.31
C ASP A 36 6.95 -9.17 0.14
N LYS A 37 7.02 -10.16 1.03
CA LYS A 37 7.42 -10.00 2.44
C LYS A 37 8.91 -9.69 2.60
N SER A 38 9.71 -9.99 1.59
CA SER A 38 11.16 -9.77 1.58
C SER A 38 11.55 -8.39 1.04
N ALA A 39 10.59 -7.63 0.48
CA ALA A 39 10.85 -6.28 0.00
C ALA A 39 11.43 -5.42 1.14
N ALA A 40 12.52 -4.73 0.85
CA ALA A 40 13.16 -3.83 1.79
C ALA A 40 12.24 -2.64 2.08
N VAL A 41 12.08 -2.33 3.36
CA VAL A 41 11.36 -1.13 3.81
C VAL A 41 12.41 -0.06 4.12
N PRO A 42 12.26 1.17 3.60
CA PRO A 42 13.14 2.27 3.96
C PRO A 42 13.20 2.45 5.48
N ALA A 43 14.39 2.65 6.04
CA ALA A 43 14.60 2.70 7.48
C ALA A 43 13.85 3.86 8.17
N GLU A 44 13.54 4.90 7.40
CA GLU A 44 12.80 6.09 7.81
C GLU A 44 11.27 5.89 7.86
N PHE A 45 10.75 4.79 7.33
CA PHE A 45 9.31 4.50 7.34
C PHE A 45 8.82 4.11 8.74
N LYS A 46 7.76 4.77 9.21
CA LYS A 46 7.15 4.54 10.53
C LYS A 46 5.71 4.04 10.46
N GLY A 47 5.18 3.81 9.26
CA GLY A 47 3.82 3.36 9.05
C GLY A 47 3.66 1.85 9.15
N GLU A 48 2.52 1.34 8.69
CA GLU A 48 2.23 -0.08 8.66
C GLU A 48 2.59 -0.70 7.31
N ARG A 49 3.28 -1.83 7.36
CA ARG A 49 3.53 -2.65 6.16
C ARG A 49 2.44 -3.71 6.04
N VAL A 50 1.68 -3.65 4.97
CA VAL A 50 0.54 -4.55 4.73
C VAL A 50 0.65 -5.25 3.38
N THR A 51 0.01 -6.41 3.26
CA THR A 51 -0.11 -7.13 2.00
C THR A 51 -1.12 -6.48 1.06
N VAL A 52 -0.97 -6.70 -0.25
CA VAL A 52 -1.92 -6.22 -1.28
C VAL A 52 -3.38 -6.66 -1.03
N ASN A 53 -3.59 -7.75 -0.30
CA ASN A 53 -4.92 -8.24 0.03
C ASN A 53 -5.71 -7.27 0.91
N TRP A 54 -5.05 -6.51 1.80
CA TRP A 54 -5.70 -5.49 2.62
C TRP A 54 -6.38 -4.42 1.77
N LEU A 55 -5.71 -3.97 0.71
CA LEU A 55 -6.24 -2.97 -0.22
C LEU A 55 -7.46 -3.54 -0.95
N TRP A 56 -7.32 -4.74 -1.52
CA TRP A 56 -8.39 -5.34 -2.30
C TRP A 56 -9.63 -5.67 -1.47
N ASP A 57 -9.44 -6.19 -0.26
CA ASP A 57 -10.56 -6.49 0.64
C ASP A 57 -11.24 -5.20 1.11
N SER A 58 -10.46 -4.14 1.36
CA SER A 58 -11.02 -2.82 1.71
C SER A 58 -11.87 -2.22 0.60
N ILE A 59 -11.44 -2.38 -0.66
CA ILE A 59 -12.19 -1.95 -1.85
C ILE A 59 -13.45 -2.80 -2.04
N LYS A 60 -13.34 -4.12 -2.01
CA LYS A 60 -14.45 -5.06 -2.25
C LYS A 60 -15.56 -4.89 -1.23
N LEU A 61 -15.20 -4.72 0.04
CA LEU A 61 -16.15 -4.56 1.15
C LEU A 61 -16.60 -3.11 1.33
N GLN A 62 -16.07 -2.18 0.54
CA GLN A 62 -16.33 -0.73 0.64
C GLN A 62 -16.10 -0.19 2.06
N GLN A 63 -15.16 -0.80 2.79
CA GLN A 63 -14.85 -0.46 4.18
C GLN A 63 -13.37 -0.74 4.45
N ARG A 64 -12.68 0.21 5.09
CA ARG A 64 -11.30 0.03 5.53
C ARG A 64 -11.19 -1.18 6.45
N GLN A 65 -10.47 -2.21 6.01
CA GLN A 65 -10.21 -3.40 6.81
C GLN A 65 -9.17 -3.12 7.91
N PRO A 66 -9.20 -3.86 9.02
CA PRO A 66 -8.12 -3.81 10.00
C PRO A 66 -6.81 -4.31 9.37
N THR A 67 -5.68 -3.73 9.76
CA THR A 67 -4.34 -4.06 9.20
C THR A 67 -3.73 -5.31 9.81
N SER A 68 -4.06 -5.64 11.07
CA SER A 68 -3.53 -6.77 11.84
C SER A 68 -3.47 -8.12 11.09
N PRO A 69 -4.53 -8.59 10.39
CA PRO A 69 -4.48 -9.87 9.66
C PRO A 69 -3.68 -9.81 8.36
N TYR A 70 -3.24 -8.62 7.93
CA TYR A 70 -2.57 -8.39 6.66
C TYR A 70 -1.13 -7.88 6.82
N ILE A 71 -0.58 -7.87 8.04
CA ILE A 71 0.82 -7.46 8.26
C ILE A 71 1.75 -8.38 7.47
N SER A 72 2.63 -7.74 6.69
CA SER A 72 3.59 -8.41 5.81
C SER A 72 4.90 -8.69 6.51
#